data_AF-A0A068VJN1-F1
#
_entry.id   AF-A0A068VJN1-F1
#
_cell.length_a   1.000
_cell.length_b   1.000
_cell.length_c   1.000
_cell.angle_alpha   90.00
_cell.angle_beta   90.00
_cell.angle_gamma   90.00
#
_symmetry.space_group_name_H-M   'P 1'
#
loop_
_entity.id
_entity.type
_entity.pdbx_description
1 polymer ?
#
loop_
_entity_poly.entity_id
_entity_poly.type
_entity_poly.pdbx_seq_one_letter_code
_entity_poly.pdbx_strand_id
1 'polypeptide(L)'
;MRILVRDRLPKFTPKQSKELIGSYDFLGLNYYTANYAAHITTPPNKVNLSYSTDQRVNRTASRNGKLIGAQAGSTWLHIYPKGIWDLLLYVKTKYKDPIIYITENGVDEVNNPTLPLKQALQDSFRIRYYYQHLQYVRKAIK
;
A
#
# COMPACT_ATOMS: atom_id res chain seq x y z
N MET A 1 7.62 -11.62 -10.42
CA MET A 1 9.02 -11.14 -10.63
C MET A 1 9.82 -12.06 -11.54
N ARG A 2 10.34 -13.22 -11.09
CA ARG A 2 11.25 -14.08 -11.91
C ARG A 2 10.74 -14.39 -13.33
N ILE A 3 9.47 -14.79 -13.46
CA ILE A 3 8.84 -15.15 -14.76
C ILE A 3 8.70 -13.94 -15.71
N LEU A 4 8.35 -12.77 -15.17
CA LEU A 4 8.00 -11.59 -15.97
C LEU A 4 9.21 -10.72 -16.31
N VAL A 5 10.12 -10.54 -15.34
CA VAL A 5 11.31 -9.67 -15.47
C VAL A 5 12.50 -10.39 -16.10
N ARG A 6 12.60 -11.72 -15.87
CA ARG A 6 13.63 -12.61 -16.44
C ARG A 6 15.05 -12.14 -16.14
N ASP A 7 15.92 -12.08 -17.14
CA ASP A 7 17.36 -11.87 -16.98
C ASP A 7 17.72 -10.46 -16.50
N ARG A 8 16.78 -9.50 -16.55
CA ARG A 8 16.95 -8.18 -15.92
C ARG A 8 16.89 -8.23 -14.39
N LEU A 9 16.38 -9.32 -13.80
CA LEU A 9 16.34 -9.50 -12.36
C LEU A 9 17.63 -10.22 -11.91
N PRO A 10 18.51 -9.55 -11.13
CA PRO A 10 19.70 -10.19 -10.61
C PRO A 10 19.36 -11.42 -9.75
N LYS A 11 20.28 -12.38 -9.72
CA LYS A 11 20.15 -13.59 -8.91
C LYS A 11 21.06 -13.46 -7.69
N PHE A 12 20.53 -13.75 -6.51
CA PHE A 12 21.37 -13.91 -5.34
C PHE A 12 22.21 -15.18 -5.46
N THR A 13 23.48 -15.06 -5.09
CA THR A 13 24.34 -16.22 -4.84
C THR A 13 23.82 -17.01 -3.62
N PRO A 14 24.25 -18.27 -3.42
CA PRO A 14 23.92 -19.02 -2.21
C PRO A 14 24.36 -18.31 -0.92
N LYS A 15 25.53 -17.66 -0.93
CA LYS A 15 26.04 -16.89 0.22
C LYS A 15 25.12 -15.71 0.56
N GLN A 16 24.78 -14.88 -0.43
CA GLN A 16 23.88 -13.73 -0.23
C GLN A 16 22.48 -14.18 0.22
N SER A 17 21.97 -15.29 -0.32
CA SER A 17 20.68 -15.84 0.11
C SER A 17 20.71 -16.24 1.58
N LYS A 18 21.82 -16.86 2.04
CA LYS A 18 22.01 -17.22 3.45
C LYS A 18 22.08 -15.99 4.35
N GLU A 19 22.72 -14.91 3.90
CA GLU A 19 22.82 -13.66 4.66
C GLU A 19 21.48 -12.91 4.76
N LEU A 20 20.60 -13.02 3.75
CA LEU A 20 19.31 -12.32 3.71
C LEU A 20 18.16 -13.07 4.41
N ILE A 21 18.18 -14.40 4.41
CA ILE A 21 17.09 -15.18 5.01
C ILE A 21 17.10 -14.96 6.53
N GLY A 22 16.03 -14.37 7.05
CA GLY A 22 15.89 -14.08 8.48
C GLY A 22 16.71 -12.87 8.95
N SER A 23 17.19 -12.02 8.05
CA SER A 23 17.97 -10.82 8.39
C SER A 23 17.09 -9.66 8.90
N TYR A 24 16.14 -9.94 9.79
CA TYR A 24 15.28 -8.95 10.42
C TYR A 24 14.73 -9.48 11.75
N ASP A 25 14.59 -8.58 12.73
CA ASP A 25 13.96 -8.90 14.03
C ASP A 25 12.47 -8.53 14.06
N PHE A 26 12.06 -7.57 13.21
CA PHE A 26 10.69 -7.13 13.05
C PHE A 26 10.44 -6.61 11.61
N LEU A 27 9.18 -6.44 11.23
CA LEU A 27 8.77 -5.80 9.98
C LEU A 27 8.08 -4.47 10.26
N GLY A 28 8.59 -3.39 9.65
CA GLY A 28 7.91 -2.11 9.57
C GLY A 28 7.01 -2.05 8.34
N LEU A 29 5.73 -1.70 8.52
CA LEU A 29 4.76 -1.56 7.44
C LEU A 29 4.21 -0.14 7.36
N ASN A 30 4.21 0.40 6.16
CA ASN A 30 3.60 1.69 5.83
C ASN A 30 2.30 1.42 5.07
N TYR A 31 1.16 1.86 5.62
CA TYR A 31 -0.15 1.70 4.97
C TYR A 31 -0.89 3.04 4.86
N TYR A 32 -1.33 3.36 3.64
CA TYR A 32 -2.04 4.61 3.35
C TYR A 32 -3.35 4.39 2.60
N THR A 33 -3.38 3.47 1.63
CA THR A 33 -4.47 3.32 0.65
C THR A 33 -4.54 1.89 0.11
N ALA A 34 -5.62 1.57 -0.58
CA ALA A 34 -5.77 0.34 -1.36
C ALA A 34 -6.23 0.65 -2.78
N ASN A 35 -6.03 -0.29 -3.70
CA ASN A 35 -6.43 -0.16 -5.10
C ASN A 35 -7.05 -1.47 -5.59
N TYR A 36 -7.94 -1.38 -6.57
CA TYR A 36 -8.30 -2.53 -7.39
C TYR A 36 -7.15 -2.88 -8.34
N ALA A 37 -7.03 -4.16 -8.65
CA ALA A 37 -6.04 -4.68 -9.58
C ALA A 37 -6.73 -5.61 -10.58
N ALA A 38 -6.42 -5.43 -11.87
CA ALA A 38 -6.90 -6.29 -12.95
C ALA A 38 -5.74 -6.69 -13.88
N HIS A 39 -5.79 -7.89 -14.45
CA HIS A 39 -4.80 -8.33 -15.42
C HIS A 39 -4.89 -7.51 -16.71
N ILE A 40 -3.74 -7.12 -17.27
CA ILE A 40 -3.66 -6.49 -18.59
C ILE A 40 -3.57 -7.59 -19.65
N THR A 41 -4.51 -7.61 -20.58
CA THR A 41 -4.55 -8.56 -21.71
C THR A 41 -3.69 -8.12 -22.89
N THR A 42 -3.34 -6.84 -22.97
CA THR A 42 -2.48 -6.30 -24.03
C THR A 42 -1.09 -6.95 -23.95
N PRO A 43 -0.51 -7.37 -25.10
CA PRO A 43 0.83 -7.92 -25.13
C PRO A 43 1.87 -6.96 -24.54
N PRO A 44 2.85 -7.46 -23.78
CA PRO A 44 3.89 -6.62 -23.19
C PRO A 44 4.74 -5.97 -24.29
N ASN A 45 5.10 -4.70 -24.12
CA ASN A 45 6.09 -4.04 -24.96
C ASN A 45 7.44 -4.77 -24.79
N LYS A 46 7.98 -5.30 -25.89
CA LYS A 46 9.24 -6.07 -25.88
C LYS A 46 10.48 -5.18 -26.10
N VAL A 47 10.29 -3.92 -26.45
CA VAL A 47 11.37 -2.97 -26.78
C VAL A 47 11.61 -2.03 -25.59
N ASN A 48 10.58 -1.32 -25.14
CA ASN A 48 10.66 -0.39 -24.01
C ASN A 48 10.21 -1.07 -22.72
N LEU A 49 11.09 -1.91 -22.17
CA LEU A 49 10.86 -2.60 -20.91
C LEU A 49 10.90 -1.59 -19.75
N SER A 50 9.96 -1.71 -18.80
CA SER A 50 9.88 -0.83 -17.63
C SER A 50 9.39 -1.58 -16.40
N TYR A 51 9.93 -1.23 -15.24
CA TYR A 51 9.46 -1.74 -13.95
C TYR A 51 7.93 -1.57 -13.77
N SER A 52 7.38 -0.44 -14.22
CA SER A 52 5.95 -0.15 -14.06
C SER A 52 5.04 -1.05 -14.89
N THR A 53 5.53 -1.57 -16.02
CA THR A 53 4.77 -2.43 -16.94
C THR A 53 5.05 -3.92 -16.74
N ASP A 54 6.17 -4.27 -16.10
CA ASP A 54 6.59 -5.66 -15.82
C ASP A 54 5.55 -6.47 -15.03
N GLN A 55 4.79 -5.80 -14.15
CA GLN A 55 3.75 -6.44 -13.33
C GLN A 55 2.54 -6.93 -14.14
N ARG A 56 2.29 -6.40 -15.34
CA ARG A 56 1.11 -6.71 -16.19
C ARG A 56 -0.23 -6.57 -15.47
N VAL A 57 -0.34 -5.54 -14.64
CA VAL A 57 -1.53 -5.22 -13.84
C VAL A 57 -1.95 -3.79 -14.14
N ASN A 58 -3.24 -3.60 -14.38
CA ASN A 58 -3.90 -2.31 -14.33
C ASN A 58 -4.35 -2.06 -12.88
N ARG A 59 -3.83 -0.99 -12.27
CA ARG A 59 -4.19 -0.57 -10.90
C ARG A 59 -5.10 0.64 -10.99
N THR A 60 -6.24 0.60 -10.29
CA THR A 60 -7.22 1.69 -10.30
C THR A 60 -7.89 1.84 -8.94
N ALA A 61 -8.23 3.08 -8.59
CA ALA A 61 -9.07 3.36 -7.43
C ALA A 61 -10.56 3.18 -7.72
N SER A 62 -10.98 3.08 -8.98
CA SER A 62 -12.40 3.01 -9.39
C SER A 62 -12.75 1.67 -10.03
N ARG A 63 -13.91 1.12 -9.65
CA ARG A 63 -14.53 -0.04 -10.31
C ARG A 63 -15.99 0.30 -10.63
N ASN A 64 -16.37 0.19 -11.90
CA ASN A 64 -17.72 0.52 -12.39
C ASN A 64 -18.15 1.95 -12.00
N GLY A 65 -17.25 2.92 -12.16
CA GLY A 65 -17.50 4.33 -11.82
C GLY A 65 -17.47 4.65 -10.32
N LYS A 66 -17.29 3.65 -9.44
CA LYS A 66 -17.27 3.84 -7.98
C LYS A 66 -15.85 3.73 -7.43
N LEU A 67 -15.41 4.79 -6.74
CA LEU A 67 -14.14 4.79 -6.00
C LEU A 67 -14.16 3.77 -4.85
N ILE A 68 -13.01 3.18 -4.57
CA ILE A 68 -12.77 2.25 -3.46
C ILE A 68 -12.97 2.92 -2.10
N GLY A 69 -12.75 4.23 -2.03
CA GLY A 69 -12.85 5.06 -0.84
C GLY A 69 -12.82 6.54 -1.20
N ALA A 70 -13.08 7.41 -0.22
CA ALA A 70 -12.98 8.85 -0.41
C ALA A 70 -11.55 9.25 -0.77
N GLN A 71 -11.38 10.11 -1.78
CA GLN A 71 -10.07 10.66 -2.13
C GLN A 71 -9.66 11.72 -1.10
N ALA A 72 -8.39 11.71 -0.70
CA ALA A 72 -7.78 12.72 0.15
C ALA A 72 -7.27 13.92 -0.67
N GLY A 73 -6.39 14.74 -0.08
CA GLY A 73 -5.73 15.84 -0.81
C GLY A 73 -4.91 15.35 -2.00
N SER A 74 -4.20 14.23 -1.81
CA SER A 74 -3.37 13.61 -2.83
C SER A 74 -4.17 12.66 -3.73
N THR A 75 -4.00 12.79 -5.04
CA THR A 75 -4.73 12.00 -6.06
C THR A 75 -4.51 10.49 -5.96
N TRP A 76 -3.40 10.04 -5.37
CA TRP A 76 -3.09 8.62 -5.20
C TRP A 76 -3.72 8.01 -3.93
N LEU A 77 -4.16 8.83 -2.97
CA LEU A 77 -4.58 8.40 -1.64
C LEU A 77 -6.11 8.33 -1.57
N HIS A 78 -6.63 7.10 -1.47
CA HIS A 78 -8.05 6.80 -1.30
C HIS A 78 -8.26 6.07 0.03
N ILE A 79 -9.13 6.61 0.88
CA ILE A 79 -9.32 6.15 2.25
C ILE A 79 -10.04 4.79 2.24
N TYR A 80 -9.29 3.73 2.54
CA TYR A 80 -9.82 2.38 2.64
C TYR A 80 -9.34 1.69 3.94
N PRO A 81 -10.01 1.91 5.08
CA PRO A 81 -9.51 1.45 6.38
C PRO A 81 -9.40 -0.07 6.51
N LYS A 82 -10.28 -0.85 5.86
CA LYS A 82 -10.23 -2.31 5.90
C LYS A 82 -8.93 -2.88 5.32
N GLY A 83 -8.29 -2.18 4.39
CA GLY A 83 -7.08 -2.70 3.74
C GLY A 83 -5.88 -2.82 4.68
N ILE A 84 -5.80 -2.04 5.77
CA ILE A 84 -4.72 -2.24 6.76
C ILE A 84 -4.88 -3.58 7.50
N TRP A 85 -6.13 -3.97 7.79
CA TRP A 85 -6.43 -5.28 8.38
C TRP A 85 -6.11 -6.42 7.41
N ASP A 86 -6.51 -6.29 6.14
CA ASP A 86 -6.17 -7.27 5.10
C ASP A 86 -4.65 -7.43 4.94
N LEU A 87 -3.90 -6.31 4.95
CA LEU A 87 -2.44 -6.32 4.84
C LEU A 87 -1.78 -7.00 6.05
N LEU A 88 -2.20 -6.67 7.27
CA LEU A 88 -1.64 -7.26 8.49
C LEU A 88 -1.86 -8.77 8.53
N LEU A 89 -3.06 -9.25 8.20
CA LEU A 89 -3.35 -10.69 8.15
C LEU A 89 -2.58 -11.39 7.02
N TYR A 90 -2.44 -10.73 5.86
CA TYR A 90 -1.62 -11.25 4.78
C TYR A 90 -0.16 -11.38 5.21
N VAL A 91 0.43 -10.35 5.82
CA VAL A 91 1.83 -10.37 6.25
C VAL A 91 2.05 -11.44 7.31
N LYS A 92 1.17 -11.51 8.31
CA LYS A 92 1.16 -12.57 9.33
C LYS A 92 1.17 -13.96 8.69
N THR A 93 0.25 -14.24 7.78
CA THR A 93 0.15 -15.56 7.15
C THR A 93 1.34 -15.85 6.23
N LYS A 94 1.74 -14.87 5.40
CA LYS A 94 2.73 -15.05 4.35
C LYS A 94 4.17 -15.11 4.87
N TYR A 95 4.46 -14.34 5.91
CA TYR A 95 5.81 -14.18 6.48
C TYR A 95 5.95 -14.82 7.86
N LYS A 96 5.05 -15.74 8.22
CA LYS A 96 5.11 -16.58 9.43
C LYS A 96 5.04 -15.79 10.75
N ASP A 97 4.09 -14.86 10.81
CA ASP A 97 3.72 -14.10 12.02
C ASP A 97 4.89 -13.41 12.72
N PRO A 98 5.67 -12.55 12.01
CA PRO A 98 6.77 -11.82 12.63
C PRO A 98 6.23 -10.72 13.56
N ILE A 99 7.12 -10.13 14.37
CA ILE A 99 6.82 -8.87 15.07
C ILE A 99 6.58 -7.79 14.00
N ILE A 100 5.42 -7.12 14.05
CA ILE A 100 5.03 -6.10 13.07
C ILE A 100 4.83 -4.76 13.79
N TYR A 101 5.42 -3.71 13.23
CA TYR A 101 5.14 -2.33 13.56
C TYR A 101 4.47 -1.64 12.38
N ILE A 102 3.45 -0.84 12.65
CA ILE A 102 2.94 0.12 11.66
C ILE A 102 3.81 1.36 11.80
N THR A 103 4.75 1.53 10.87
CA THR A 103 5.73 2.62 10.89
C THR A 103 5.17 3.90 10.30
N GLU A 104 4.20 3.79 9.39
CA GLU A 104 3.45 4.94 8.87
C GLU A 104 1.99 4.58 8.59
N ASN A 105 1.11 5.48 8.99
CA ASN A 105 -0.30 5.53 8.60
C ASN A 105 -0.75 6.98 8.71
N GLY A 106 -1.34 7.55 7.66
CA GLY A 106 -1.67 8.97 7.66
C GLY A 106 -2.49 9.42 6.46
N VAL A 107 -2.94 10.66 6.50
CA VAL A 107 -3.72 11.26 5.41
C VAL A 107 -3.50 12.76 5.35
N ASP A 108 -3.43 13.27 4.12
CA ASP A 108 -3.37 14.68 3.79
C ASP A 108 -4.75 15.24 3.44
N GLU A 109 -4.90 16.56 3.55
CA GLU A 109 -6.13 17.27 3.16
C GLU A 109 -5.83 18.17 1.96
N VAL A 110 -6.88 18.56 1.24
CA VAL A 110 -6.74 19.52 0.14
C VAL A 110 -6.20 20.82 0.70
N ASN A 111 -5.05 21.28 0.17
CA ASN A 111 -4.44 22.52 0.61
C ASN A 111 -5.33 23.71 0.23
N ASN A 112 -5.77 24.48 1.22
CA ASN A 112 -6.52 25.72 1.03
C ASN A 112 -5.83 26.86 1.81
N PRO A 113 -5.01 27.70 1.14
CA PRO A 113 -4.22 28.72 1.82
C PRO A 113 -5.06 29.91 2.32
N THR A 114 -6.31 30.05 1.88
CA THR A 114 -7.20 31.14 2.31
C THR A 114 -8.09 30.74 3.50
N LEU A 115 -8.02 29.49 3.95
CA LEU A 115 -8.83 28.98 5.05
C LEU A 115 -8.38 29.62 6.38
N PRO A 116 -9.29 30.23 7.17
CA PRO A 116 -8.92 30.79 8.47
C PRO A 116 -8.34 29.71 9.39
N LEU A 117 -7.32 30.04 10.19
CA LEU A 117 -6.64 29.09 11.09
C LEU A 117 -7.62 28.28 11.95
N LYS A 118 -8.63 28.93 12.52
CA LYS A 118 -9.64 28.25 13.35
C LYS A 118 -10.38 27.15 12.60
N GLN A 119 -10.63 27.32 11.30
CA GLN A 119 -11.25 26.30 10.45
C GLN A 119 -10.21 25.27 9.97
N ALA A 120 -8.99 25.70 9.66
CA ALA A 120 -7.89 24.79 9.28
C ALA A 120 -7.53 23.79 10.39
N LEU A 121 -7.69 24.18 11.67
CA LEU A 121 -7.50 23.30 12.81
C LEU A 121 -8.67 22.32 13.04
N GLN A 122 -9.81 22.47 12.34
CA GLN A 122 -10.96 21.56 12.43
C GLN A 122 -10.78 20.32 11.56
N ASP A 123 -9.80 19.51 11.95
CA ASP A 123 -9.30 18.37 11.20
C ASP A 123 -10.12 17.07 11.42
N SER A 124 -11.44 17.18 11.24
CA SER A 124 -12.35 16.04 11.42
C SER A 124 -12.07 14.91 10.43
N PHE A 125 -11.52 15.23 9.26
CA PHE A 125 -11.19 14.27 8.22
C PHE A 125 -10.05 13.34 8.64
N ARG A 126 -8.92 13.87 9.11
CA ARG A 126 -7.79 13.08 9.61
C ARG A 126 -8.12 12.36 10.92
N ILE A 127 -8.89 12.99 11.82
CA ILE A 127 -9.40 12.33 13.04
C ILE A 127 -10.19 11.07 12.66
N ARG A 128 -11.13 11.18 11.72
CA ARG A 128 -11.93 10.03 11.26
C ARG A 128 -11.07 8.98 10.56
N TYR A 129 -10.09 9.38 9.76
CA TYR A 129 -9.14 8.46 9.14
C TYR A 129 -8.44 7.60 10.19
N TYR A 130 -7.83 8.22 11.20
CA TYR A 130 -7.13 7.50 12.25
C TYR A 130 -8.06 6.61 13.07
N TYR A 131 -9.22 7.14 13.47
CA TYR A 131 -10.22 6.36 14.20
C TYR A 131 -10.57 5.05 13.46
N GLN A 132 -10.87 5.13 12.17
CA GLN A 132 -11.25 3.96 11.38
C GLN A 132 -10.09 2.98 11.17
N HIS A 133 -8.89 3.47 10.84
CA HIS A 133 -7.73 2.59 10.64
C HIS A 133 -7.32 1.90 11.94
N LEU A 134 -7.27 2.62 13.06
CA LEU A 134 -6.94 2.06 14.37
C LEU A 134 -7.96 1.02 14.85
N GLN A 135 -9.25 1.18 14.50
CA GLN A 135 -10.24 0.13 14.74
C GLN A 135 -9.91 -1.17 13.99
N TYR A 136 -9.47 -1.07 12.73
CA TYR A 136 -9.05 -2.23 11.94
C TYR A 136 -7.73 -2.84 12.42
N VAL A 137 -6.79 -2.02 12.89
CA VAL A 137 -5.56 -2.50 13.56
C VAL A 137 -5.92 -3.26 14.83
N ARG A 138 -6.78 -2.70 15.68
CA ARG A 138 -7.27 -3.39 16.89
C ARG A 138 -7.95 -4.72 16.55
N LYS A 139 -8.68 -4.78 15.44
CA LYS A 139 -9.30 -6.01 14.94
C LYS A 139 -8.28 -7.03 14.41
N ALA A 140 -7.10 -6.60 13.96
CA ALA A 140 -6.04 -7.51 13.52
C ALA A 140 -5.26 -8.14 14.70
N ILE A 141 -5.30 -7.50 15.87
CA ILE A 141 -4.66 -7.99 17.10
C ILE A 141 -5.53 -9.05 17.81
N LYS A 142 -6.85 -8.88 17.75
CA LYS A 142 -7.83 -9.82 18.34
C LYS A 142 -8.07 -11.01 17.43
#